data_AF-A0A7T8JU69-F1
#
_entry.id   AF-A0A7T8JU69-F1
#
_cell.length_a   1.000
_cell.length_b   1.000
_cell.length_c   1.000
_cell.angle_alpha   90.00
_cell.angle_beta   90.00
_cell.angle_gamma   90.00
#
_symmetry.space_group_name_H-M   'P 1'
#
loop_
_entity.id
_entity.type
_entity.pdbx_description
1 polymer ?
#
loop_
_entity_poly.entity_id
_entity_poly.type
_entity_poly.pdbx_seq_one_letter_code
_entity_poly.pdbx_strand_id
1 'polypeptide(L)'
;RVPNKMIAGHDKALIFTSTKEACLAACLNERNFICRSAEYNYVTLQCRLSDHDRRTVRKDYAPVDFVDAQGVDYFENLCLS
;
A
#
# COMPACT_ATOMS: atom_id res chain seq x y z
N ARG A 1 0.36 -9.62 -3.22
CA ARG A 1 -0.93 -9.46 -2.52
C ARG A 1 -0.83 -10.15 -1.17
N VAL A 2 -1.20 -9.47 -0.10
CA VAL A 2 -1.38 -10.03 1.24
C VAL A 2 -2.81 -9.68 1.66
N PRO A 3 -3.71 -10.67 1.76
CA PRO A 3 -5.12 -10.40 2.01
C PRO A 3 -5.40 -10.01 3.46
N ASN A 4 -6.41 -9.14 3.68
CA ASN A 4 -6.84 -8.67 5.00
C ASN A 4 -5.71 -8.07 5.86
N LYS A 5 -4.74 -7.42 5.23
CA LYS A 5 -3.57 -6.83 5.89
C LYS A 5 -3.28 -5.45 5.33
N MET A 6 -2.67 -4.61 6.17
CA MET A 6 -2.16 -3.27 5.81
C MET A 6 -0.91 -2.92 6.64
N ILE A 7 -0.21 -1.86 6.24
CA ILE A 7 0.90 -1.24 6.98
C ILE A 7 0.44 0.08 7.61
N ALA A 8 0.11 0.04 8.91
CA ALA A 8 -0.50 1.19 9.57
C ALA A 8 0.45 2.40 9.68
N GLY A 9 -0.04 3.59 9.31
CA GLY A 9 0.67 4.86 9.52
C GLY A 9 1.69 5.23 8.44
N HIS A 10 1.70 4.52 7.31
CA HIS A 10 2.64 4.74 6.21
C HIS A 10 1.96 5.28 4.93
N ASP A 11 0.75 5.81 5.05
CA ASP A 11 -0.01 6.37 3.92
C ASP A 11 0.60 7.69 3.45
N LYS A 12 1.08 7.73 2.19
CA LYS A 12 1.58 8.95 1.54
C LYS A 12 0.52 9.63 0.68
N ALA A 13 -0.37 8.85 0.08
CA ALA A 13 -1.52 9.36 -0.65
C ALA A 13 -2.74 8.48 -0.38
N LEU A 14 -3.90 9.12 -0.36
CA LEU A 14 -5.22 8.48 -0.27
C LEU A 14 -6.03 8.90 -1.49
N ILE A 15 -6.48 7.92 -2.28
CA ILE A 15 -7.37 8.14 -3.41
C ILE A 15 -8.61 7.23 -3.27
N PHE A 16 -9.68 7.56 -3.99
CA PHE A 16 -10.87 6.73 -4.06
C PHE A 16 -11.03 6.20 -5.46
N THR A 17 -11.22 4.88 -5.58
CA THR A 17 -11.40 4.23 -6.86
C THR A 17 -12.23 2.96 -6.70
N SER A 18 -13.03 2.63 -7.71
CA SER A 18 -13.95 1.49 -7.66
C SER A 18 -13.28 0.14 -7.95
N THR A 19 -12.01 0.13 -8.39
CA THR A 19 -11.29 -1.10 -8.72
C THR A 19 -9.90 -1.15 -8.11
N LYS A 20 -9.51 -2.36 -7.71
CA LYS A 20 -8.14 -2.68 -7.28
C LYS A 20 -7.13 -2.34 -8.38
N GLU A 21 -7.47 -2.63 -9.64
CA GLU A 21 -6.60 -2.40 -10.79
C GLU A 21 -6.24 -0.92 -10.95
N ALA A 22 -7.21 -0.02 -10.77
CA ALA A 22 -6.97 1.42 -10.80
C ALA A 22 -6.11 1.89 -9.61
N CYS A 23 -6.28 1.28 -8.43
CA CYS A 23 -5.41 1.55 -7.27
C CYS A 23 -3.95 1.15 -7.55
N LEU A 24 -3.73 -0.05 -8.10
CA LEU A 24 -2.40 -0.53 -8.48
C LEU A 24 -1.78 0.33 -9.58
N ALA A 25 -2.57 0.72 -10.58
CA ALA A 25 -2.12 1.61 -11.64
C ALA A 25 -1.73 2.99 -11.08
N ALA A 26 -2.45 3.51 -10.10
CA ALA A 26 -2.09 4.77 -9.45
C ALA A 26 -0.73 4.70 -8.75
N CYS A 27 -0.45 3.59 -8.03
CA CYS A 27 0.86 3.36 -7.44
C CYS A 27 1.98 3.34 -8.50
N LEU A 28 1.79 2.59 -9.59
CA LEU A 28 2.77 2.48 -10.67
C LEU A 28 3.04 3.81 -11.39
N ASN A 29 2.04 4.71 -11.42
CA ASN A 29 2.13 6.00 -12.10
C ASN A 29 2.41 7.19 -11.16
N GLU A 30 2.60 6.95 -9.86
CA GLU A 30 2.90 8.00 -8.89
C GLU A 30 4.23 8.69 -9.23
N ARG A 31 4.25 10.03 -9.14
CA ARG A 31 5.41 10.86 -9.54
C ARG A 31 6.00 11.66 -8.39
N ASN A 32 5.23 11.86 -7.32
CA ASN A 32 5.67 12.65 -6.17
C ASN A 32 6.58 11.85 -5.23
N PHE A 33 6.46 10.52 -5.22
CA PHE A 33 7.30 9.61 -4.47
C PHE A 33 7.38 8.24 -5.19
N ILE A 34 8.38 7.44 -4.83
CA ILE A 34 8.47 6.06 -5.31
C ILE A 34 7.46 5.22 -4.54
N CYS A 35 6.31 4.93 -5.15
CA CYS A 35 5.31 4.07 -4.54
C CYS A 35 5.81 2.63 -4.47
N ARG A 36 6.04 2.13 -3.26
CA ARG A 36 6.52 0.76 -2.98
C ARG A 36 5.38 -0.21 -2.65
N SER A 37 4.27 0.29 -2.14
CA SER A 37 3.10 -0.53 -1.87
C SER A 37 1.79 0.25 -2.04
N ALA A 38 0.71 -0.50 -2.22
CA ALA A 38 -0.64 0.02 -2.25
C ALA A 38 -1.58 -0.87 -1.42
N GLU A 39 -2.63 -0.29 -0.88
CA GLU A 39 -3.66 -0.99 -0.12
C GLU A 39 -5.02 -0.62 -0.67
N TYR A 40 -5.87 -1.62 -0.89
CA TYR A 40 -7.20 -1.40 -1.43
C TYR A 40 -8.26 -1.91 -0.46
N ASN A 41 -9.13 -1.01 0.00
CA ASN A 41 -10.28 -1.32 0.83
C ASN A 41 -11.50 -1.60 -0.05
N TYR A 42 -11.98 -2.84 -0.03
CA TYR A 42 -13.10 -3.31 -0.84
C TYR A 42 -14.48 -2.79 -0.36
N VAL A 43 -14.55 -2.26 0.87
CA VAL A 43 -15.79 -1.72 1.45
C VAL A 43 -15.90 -0.22 1.20
N THR A 44 -14.84 0.53 1.50
CA THR A 44 -14.83 2.01 1.41
C THR A 44 -14.32 2.54 0.08
N LEU A 45 -13.81 1.65 -0.80
CA LEU A 45 -13.20 2.01 -2.08
C LEU A 45 -11.97 2.92 -1.93
N GLN A 46 -11.38 2.94 -0.73
CA GLN A 46 -10.14 3.66 -0.45
C GLN A 46 -8.94 2.90 -1.00
N CYS A 47 -8.06 3.63 -1.68
CA CYS A 47 -6.76 3.18 -2.09
C CYS A 47 -5.69 4.03 -1.39
N ARG A 48 -4.86 3.40 -0.57
CA ARG A 48 -3.73 4.02 0.11
C ARG A 48 -2.46 3.66 -0.62
N LEU A 49 -1.62 4.66 -0.91
CA LEU A 49 -0.31 4.48 -1.55
C LEU A 49 0.78 4.78 -0.53
N SER A 50 1.85 3.99 -0.53
CA SER A 50 2.97 4.13 0.40
C SER A 50 4.32 4.08 -0.31
N ASP A 51 5.28 4.82 0.21
CA ASP A 51 6.71 4.71 -0.11
C ASP A 51 7.43 3.64 0.73
N HIS A 52 6.70 2.87 1.53
CA HIS A 52 7.19 1.75 2.32
C HIS A 52 6.68 0.43 1.75
N ASP A 53 7.45 -0.63 1.99
CA ASP A 53 7.04 -2.02 1.80
C ASP A 53 7.46 -2.85 3.04
N ARG A 54 7.21 -4.16 3.03
CA ARG A 54 7.56 -5.04 4.17
C ARG A 54 9.06 -5.15 4.44
N ARG A 55 9.92 -4.71 3.51
CA ARG A 55 11.39 -4.74 3.63
C ARG A 55 11.95 -3.38 4.02
N THR A 56 11.12 -2.34 4.03
CA THR A 56 11.53 -1.00 4.41
C THR A 56 11.89 -1.02 5.89
N VAL A 57 13.12 -0.62 6.18
CA VAL A 57 13.68 -0.66 7.53
C VAL A 57 13.35 0.65 8.22
N ARG A 58 12.68 0.57 9.37
CA ARG A 58 12.36 1.72 10.22
C ARG A 58 13.62 2.24 10.94
N LYS A 59 13.50 3.40 11.60
CA LYS A 59 14.61 4.04 12.34
C LYS A 59 15.19 3.17 13.47
N ASP A 60 14.39 2.25 14.00
CA ASP A 60 14.74 1.26 15.02
C ASP A 60 15.27 -0.05 14.42
N TYR A 61 15.60 -0.08 13.13
CA TYR A 61 16.08 -1.24 12.38
C TYR A 61 15.07 -2.40 12.29
N ALA A 62 13.82 -2.19 12.69
CA ALA A 62 12.75 -3.16 12.54
C ALA A 62 12.08 -3.05 11.15
N PRO A 63 11.61 -4.16 10.55
CA PRO A 63 10.74 -4.11 9.39
C PRO A 63 9.41 -3.39 9.67
N VAL A 64 8.72 -2.95 8.62
CA VAL A 64 7.33 -2.50 8.75
C VAL A 64 6.42 -3.69 9.06
N ASP A 65 5.65 -3.59 10.15
CA ASP A 65 4.72 -4.63 10.58
C ASP A 65 3.38 -4.55 9.83
N PHE A 66 2.84 -5.73 9.52
CA PHE A 66 1.46 -5.83 9.07
C PHE A 66 0.51 -5.82 10.25
N VAL A 67 -0.61 -5.11 10.08
CA VAL A 67 -1.76 -5.20 10.97
C VAL A 67 -2.93 -5.86 10.26
N ASP A 68 -3.81 -6.52 11.03
CA ASP A 68 -5.06 -7.04 10.50
C ASP A 68 -5.99 -5.91 10.08
N ALA A 69 -6.51 -6.02 8.85
CA ALA A 69 -7.43 -5.05 8.28
C ALA A 69 -8.45 -5.77 7.39
N GLN A 70 -9.58 -6.14 7.98
CA GLN A 70 -10.62 -6.88 7.26
C GLN A 70 -11.16 -6.06 6.09
N GLY A 71 -11.25 -6.71 4.92
CA GLY A 71 -11.70 -6.05 3.69
C GLY A 71 -10.66 -5.11 3.07
N VAL A 72 -9.41 -5.13 3.55
CA VAL A 72 -8.28 -4.40 2.96
C VAL A 72 -7.23 -5.40 2.51
N ASP A 73 -6.78 -5.29 1.27
CA ASP A 73 -5.66 -6.08 0.79
C ASP A 73 -4.45 -5.19 0.52
N TYR A 74 -3.29 -5.65 0.95
CA TYR A 74 -2.00 -5.02 0.70
C TYR A 74 -1.31 -5.60 -0.56
N PHE A 75 -0.63 -4.75 -1.32
CA PHE A 75 0.07 -5.08 -2.56
C PHE A 75 1.44 -4.43 -2.59
N GLU A 76 2.48 -5.19 -2.96
CA GLU A 76 3.83 -4.65 -3.21
C GLU A 76 3.98 -4.27 -4.68
N ASN A 77 4.66 -3.16 -4.92
CA ASN A 77 5.14 -2.79 -6.24
C ASN A 77 6.43 -3.57 -6.56
N LEU A 78 6.26 -4.71 -7.22
CA LEU A 78 7.38 -5.56 -7.63
C LEU A 78 8.12 -5.03 -8.87
N CYS A 79 7.71 -3.91 -9.47
CA CYS A 79 8.42 -3.31 -10.61
C CYS A 79 9.68 -2.54 -10.17
N LEU A 80 9.92 -2.41 -8.87
CA LEU A 80 11.09 -1.73 -8.28
C LEU A 80 12.22 -2.71 -7.90
N SER A 81 12.07 -4.00 -8.21
CA SER A 81 13.03 -5.06 -7.87
C SER A 81 14.25 -5.11 -8.78
#